data_AF-A0A2H3ATM8-F1
#
_entry.id   AF-A0A2H3ATM8-F1
#
_cell.length_a   1.000
_cell.length_b   1.000
_cell.length_c   1.000
_cell.angle_alpha   90.00
_cell.angle_beta   90.00
_cell.angle_gamma   90.00
#
_symmetry.space_group_name_H-M   'P 1'
#
loop_
_entity.id
_entity.type
_entity.pdbx_description
1 polymer ?
#
loop_
_entity_poly.entity_id
_entity_poly.type
_entity_poly.pdbx_seq_one_letter_code
_entity_poly.pdbx_strand_id
1 'polypeptide(L)'
;IDPNAIAHIQSVIKNTSTPSWINSVPSNYGEALAGTIKADEWRVLSTVYLPIALVTLWGDNNGQPPPDNSWYLPILHHTMALFQAVTIICRYTMNLDRAATYRNLLKKWVDGLYSVHPHTQTLKKRPNVHAAFHLYEFVISFGPIMSWWCFPFERLIGSLQKINTNDHVG
;
A
#
# COMPACT_ATOMS: atom_id res chain seq x y z
N ILE A 1 -16.26 5.41 -5.37
CA ILE A 1 -15.43 4.70 -6.38
C ILE A 1 -16.41 4.18 -7.41
N ASP A 2 -16.13 4.37 -8.70
CA ASP A 2 -16.95 3.81 -9.79
C ASP A 2 -17.14 2.30 -9.57
N PRO A 3 -18.37 1.76 -9.52
CA PRO A 3 -18.61 0.32 -9.40
C PRO A 3 -17.84 -0.51 -10.43
N ASN A 4 -17.63 0.03 -11.63
CA ASN A 4 -16.85 -0.62 -12.68
C ASN A 4 -15.37 -0.76 -12.30
N ALA A 5 -14.81 0.18 -11.55
CA ALA A 5 -13.42 0.13 -11.11
C ALA A 5 -13.19 -0.98 -10.07
N ILE A 6 -14.14 -1.20 -9.14
CA ILE A 6 -14.05 -2.29 -8.17
C ILE A 6 -14.15 -3.64 -8.89
N ALA A 7 -15.10 -3.79 -9.80
CA ALA A 7 -15.24 -5.02 -10.60
C ALA A 7 -13.97 -5.33 -11.41
N HIS A 8 -13.32 -4.30 -11.98
CA HIS A 8 -12.05 -4.46 -12.68
C HIS A 8 -10.91 -4.90 -11.75
N ILE A 9 -10.78 -4.29 -10.57
CA ILE A 9 -9.79 -4.70 -9.55
C ILE A 9 -10.00 -6.16 -9.16
N GLN A 10 -11.24 -6.56 -8.88
CA GLN A 10 -11.58 -7.94 -8.53
C GLN A 10 -11.24 -8.91 -9.68
N SER A 11 -11.51 -8.52 -10.93
CA SER A 11 -11.13 -9.30 -12.13
C SER A 11 -9.62 -9.49 -12.21
N VAL A 12 -8.83 -8.44 -12.01
CA VAL A 12 -7.37 -8.51 -12.01
C VAL A 12 -6.87 -9.43 -10.89
N ILE A 13 -7.44 -9.35 -9.68
CA ILE A 13 -7.07 -10.24 -8.57
C ILE A 13 -7.31 -11.71 -8.93
N LYS A 14 -8.46 -12.02 -9.55
CA LYS A 14 -8.83 -13.39 -9.93
C LYS A 14 -7.95 -13.96 -11.05
N ASN A 15 -7.56 -13.12 -12.01
CA ASN A 15 -6.90 -13.58 -13.24
C ASN A 15 -5.37 -13.46 -13.20
N THR A 16 -4.80 -12.76 -12.22
CA THR A 16 -3.33 -12.61 -12.10
C THR A 16 -2.73 -13.85 -11.44
N SER A 17 -1.90 -14.59 -12.17
CA SER A 17 -1.09 -15.66 -11.59
C SER A 17 0.09 -15.09 -10.80
N THR A 18 0.26 -15.54 -9.56
CA THR A 18 1.37 -15.14 -8.68
C THR A 18 2.21 -16.35 -8.26
N PRO A 19 3.51 -16.15 -7.97
CA PRO A 19 4.32 -17.18 -7.33
C PRO A 19 3.75 -17.59 -5.96
N SER A 20 4.01 -18.84 -5.55
CA SER A 20 3.49 -19.42 -4.30
C SER A 20 3.92 -18.72 -3.01
N TRP A 21 4.98 -17.90 -3.06
CA TRP A 21 5.47 -17.14 -1.90
C TRP A 21 4.76 -15.79 -1.72
N ILE A 22 3.90 -15.38 -2.64
CA ILE A 22 3.04 -14.19 -2.48
C ILE A 22 1.79 -14.60 -1.72
N ASN A 23 1.49 -13.89 -0.62
CA ASN A 23 0.27 -14.11 0.13
C ASN A 23 -0.97 -13.78 -0.71
N SER A 24 -2.02 -14.57 -0.52
CA SER A 24 -3.31 -14.34 -1.18
C SER A 24 -3.99 -13.08 -0.66
N VAL A 25 -4.78 -12.44 -1.52
CA VAL A 25 -5.68 -11.33 -1.18
C VAL A 25 -7.11 -11.73 -1.55
N PRO A 26 -8.14 -11.21 -0.85
CA PRO A 26 -9.52 -11.59 -1.13
C PRO A 26 -9.94 -11.18 -2.55
N SER A 27 -10.38 -12.16 -3.35
CA SER A 27 -10.83 -11.94 -4.73
C SER A 27 -12.10 -11.10 -4.85
N ASN A 28 -12.84 -10.97 -3.76
CA ASN A 28 -14.03 -10.12 -3.62
C ASN A 28 -13.71 -8.80 -2.90
N TYR A 29 -12.47 -8.30 -3.04
CA TYR A 29 -12.02 -7.03 -2.50
C TYR A 29 -13.07 -5.92 -2.65
N GLY A 30 -13.34 -5.20 -1.57
CA GLY A 30 -14.33 -4.12 -1.51
C GLY A 30 -15.74 -4.55 -1.10
N GLU A 31 -16.04 -5.85 -1.06
CA GLU A 31 -17.31 -6.36 -0.55
C GLU A 31 -17.27 -6.56 0.97
N ALA A 32 -18.42 -6.41 1.64
CA ALA A 32 -18.53 -6.63 3.08
C ALA A 32 -18.10 -8.06 3.51
N LEU A 33 -18.32 -9.05 2.65
CA LEU A 33 -17.93 -10.44 2.87
C LEU A 33 -16.42 -10.70 2.78
N ALA A 34 -15.64 -9.78 2.20
CA ALA A 34 -14.18 -9.91 2.12
C ALA A 34 -13.49 -9.75 3.49
N GLY A 35 -14.20 -9.22 4.49
CA GLY A 35 -13.65 -8.92 5.80
C GLY A 35 -12.71 -7.70 5.78
N THR A 36 -11.89 -7.58 6.81
CA THR A 36 -10.93 -6.47 6.95
C THR A 36 -9.59 -6.85 6.32
N ILE A 37 -9.13 -6.02 5.39
CA ILE A 37 -7.81 -6.17 4.76
C ILE A 37 -6.71 -5.97 5.80
N LYS A 38 -5.87 -7.00 5.97
CA LYS A 38 -4.72 -7.02 6.87
C LYS A 38 -3.55 -6.25 6.26
N ALA A 39 -2.58 -5.89 7.09
CA ALA A 39 -1.47 -5.05 6.64
C ALA A 39 -0.59 -5.74 5.58
N ASP A 40 -0.40 -7.06 5.62
CA ASP A 40 0.32 -7.77 4.56
C ASP A 40 -0.50 -7.85 3.25
N GLU A 41 -1.83 -8.03 3.35
CA GLU A 41 -2.73 -7.99 2.19
C GLU A 41 -2.72 -6.60 1.54
N TRP A 42 -2.72 -5.52 2.35
CA TRP A 42 -2.55 -4.15 1.85
C TRP A 42 -1.22 -3.98 1.11
N ARG A 43 -0.13 -4.54 1.62
CA ARG A 43 1.17 -4.52 0.95
C ARG A 43 1.09 -5.22 -0.40
N VAL A 44 0.51 -6.42 -0.47
CA VAL A 44 0.39 -7.17 -1.72
C VAL A 44 -0.53 -6.45 -2.72
N LEU A 45 -1.68 -5.96 -2.27
CA LEU A 45 -2.60 -5.15 -3.08
C LEU A 45 -1.88 -3.94 -3.69
N SER A 46 -1.15 -3.18 -2.86
CA SER A 46 -0.50 -1.92 -3.28
C SER A 46 0.72 -2.14 -4.17
N THR A 47 1.37 -3.30 -4.11
CA THR A 47 2.62 -3.56 -4.85
C THR A 47 2.45 -4.47 -6.07
N VAL A 48 1.33 -5.19 -6.16
CA VAL A 48 1.06 -6.14 -7.26
C VAL A 48 -0.25 -5.78 -7.95
N TYR A 49 -1.39 -5.95 -7.28
CA TYR A 49 -2.70 -5.96 -7.95
C TYR A 49 -3.20 -4.58 -8.34
N LEU A 50 -3.14 -3.59 -7.44
CA LEU A 50 -3.64 -2.24 -7.71
C LEU A 50 -2.82 -1.51 -8.78
N PRO A 51 -1.47 -1.59 -8.84
CA PRO A 51 -0.72 -1.09 -9.98
C PRO A 51 -1.21 -1.64 -11.32
N ILE A 52 -1.39 -2.96 -11.44
CA ILE A 52 -1.87 -3.61 -12.67
C ILE A 52 -3.29 -3.13 -13.01
N ALA A 53 -4.19 -3.18 -12.03
CA ALA A 53 -5.59 -2.83 -12.23
C ALA A 53 -5.77 -1.36 -12.62
N LEU A 54 -5.10 -0.44 -11.94
CA LEU A 54 -5.27 0.99 -12.20
C LEU A 54 -4.58 1.43 -13.49
N VAL A 55 -3.43 0.86 -13.85
CA VAL A 55 -2.78 1.15 -15.13
C VAL A 55 -3.62 0.63 -16.30
N THR A 56 -4.12 -0.60 -16.22
CA THR A 56 -4.97 -1.17 -17.29
C THR A 56 -6.34 -0.51 -17.40
N LEU A 57 -6.85 0.10 -16.31
CA LEU A 57 -8.14 0.79 -16.31
C LEU A 57 -8.04 2.26 -16.75
N TRP A 58 -6.99 2.96 -16.35
CA TRP A 58 -6.90 4.42 -16.47
C TRP A 58 -5.68 4.92 -17.25
N GLY A 59 -4.66 4.09 -17.41
CA GLY A 59 -3.37 4.44 -18.02
C GLY A 59 -3.14 3.81 -19.39
N ASP A 60 -4.02 2.91 -19.83
CA ASP A 60 -3.91 2.22 -21.11
C ASP A 60 -5.28 2.16 -21.79
N ASN A 61 -5.33 2.57 -23.06
CA ASN A 61 -6.50 2.50 -23.92
C ASN A 61 -6.15 1.63 -25.13
N ASN A 62 -6.10 0.31 -24.92
CA ASN A 62 -5.72 -0.68 -25.94
C ASN A 62 -4.33 -0.43 -26.56
N GLY A 63 -3.31 -0.19 -25.72
CA GLY A 63 -1.94 0.10 -26.15
C GLY A 63 -1.69 1.56 -26.53
N GLN A 64 -2.65 2.44 -26.29
CA GLN A 64 -2.53 3.89 -26.50
C GLN A 64 -2.63 4.64 -25.17
N PRO A 65 -1.92 5.77 -25.00
CA PRO A 65 -2.12 6.62 -23.85
C PRO A 65 -3.57 7.13 -23.81
N PRO A 66 -4.16 7.28 -22.62
CA PRO A 66 -5.47 7.90 -22.48
C PRO A 66 -5.43 9.36 -22.95
N PRO A 67 -6.57 9.94 -23.35
CA PRO A 67 -6.65 11.34 -23.78
C PRO A 67 -6.06 12.32 -22.75
N ASP A 68 -5.45 13.41 -23.22
CA ASP A 68 -4.80 14.43 -22.37
C ASP A 68 -5.74 15.06 -21.32
N ASN A 69 -7.06 15.02 -21.56
CA ASN A 69 -8.09 15.51 -20.65
C ASN A 69 -8.65 14.42 -19.70
N SER A 70 -7.99 13.26 -19.60
CA SER A 70 -8.41 12.19 -18.69
C SER A 70 -8.28 12.62 -17.23
N TRP A 71 -9.41 12.69 -16.53
CA TRP A 71 -9.44 13.02 -15.11
C TRP A 71 -8.83 11.93 -14.22
N TYR A 72 -8.72 10.70 -14.74
CA TYR A 72 -8.16 9.57 -14.01
C TYR A 72 -6.62 9.55 -14.00
N LEU A 73 -5.97 10.16 -14.99
CA LEU A 73 -4.51 10.17 -15.08
C LEU A 73 -3.83 10.83 -13.86
N PRO A 74 -4.27 12.02 -13.39
CA PRO A 74 -3.74 12.60 -12.16
C PRO A 74 -3.91 11.69 -10.94
N ILE A 75 -5.06 11.00 -10.83
CA ILE A 75 -5.34 10.06 -9.74
C ILE A 75 -4.41 8.85 -9.82
N LEU A 76 -4.20 8.32 -11.03
CA LEU A 76 -3.29 7.21 -11.29
C LEU A 76 -1.88 7.59 -10.88
N HIS A 77 -1.34 8.71 -11.37
CA HIS A 77 0.02 9.16 -11.03
C HIS A 77 0.21 9.43 -9.54
N HIS A 78 -0.80 10.02 -8.90
CA HIS A 78 -0.82 10.27 -7.47
C HIS A 78 -0.81 8.98 -6.66
N THR A 79 -1.64 8.01 -7.04
CA THR A 79 -1.71 6.67 -6.43
C THR A 79 -0.40 5.90 -6.63
N MET A 80 0.17 5.95 -7.84
CA MET A 80 1.44 5.29 -8.16
C MET A 80 2.60 5.87 -7.34
N ALA A 81 2.62 7.17 -7.05
CA ALA A 81 3.65 7.77 -6.18
C ALA A 81 3.65 7.10 -4.79
N LEU A 82 2.48 6.87 -4.20
CA LEU A 82 2.36 6.16 -2.92
C LEU A 82 2.83 4.71 -3.02
N PHE A 83 2.39 3.97 -4.05
CA PHE A 83 2.77 2.57 -4.23
C PHE A 83 4.27 2.39 -4.48
N GLN A 84 4.88 3.29 -5.24
CA GLN A 84 6.32 3.32 -5.43
C GLN A 84 7.05 3.63 -4.12
N ALA A 85 6.55 4.58 -3.31
CA ALA A 85 7.11 4.86 -2.00
C ALA A 85 7.09 3.62 -1.10
N VAL A 86 5.94 2.93 -1.00
CA VAL A 86 5.80 1.68 -0.24
C VAL A 86 6.74 0.60 -0.77
N THR A 87 6.83 0.45 -2.09
CA THR A 87 7.72 -0.55 -2.71
C THR A 87 9.18 -0.31 -2.36
N ILE A 88 9.64 0.94 -2.39
CA ILE A 88 11.03 1.31 -2.08
C ILE A 88 11.34 1.08 -0.61
N ILE A 89 10.48 1.57 0.29
CA ILE A 89 10.76 1.51 1.73
C ILE A 89 10.71 0.08 2.28
N CYS A 90 9.92 -0.80 1.64
CA CYS A 90 9.83 -2.22 1.98
C CYS A 90 10.93 -3.10 1.37
N ARG A 91 11.93 -2.55 0.67
CA ARG A 91 13.05 -3.35 0.15
C ARG A 91 13.92 -3.89 1.29
N TYR A 92 14.50 -5.08 1.08
CA TYR A 92 15.47 -5.70 2.00
C TYR A 92 16.84 -5.00 2.04
N THR A 93 17.05 -3.98 1.20
CA THR A 93 18.30 -3.22 1.13
C THR A 93 17.99 -1.74 1.09
N MET A 94 18.74 -0.94 1.86
CA MET A 94 18.54 0.49 1.98
C MET A 94 19.84 1.24 1.71
N ASN A 95 19.71 2.38 1.05
CA ASN A 95 20.78 3.35 0.84
C ASN A 95 20.18 4.77 0.81
N LEU A 96 21.05 5.78 0.78
CA LEU A 96 20.61 7.18 0.82
C LEU A 96 19.73 7.56 -0.37
N ASP A 97 20.06 7.07 -1.57
CA ASP A 97 19.30 7.34 -2.79
C ASP A 97 17.85 6.81 -2.70
N ARG A 98 17.68 5.58 -2.20
CA ARG A 98 16.35 4.99 -1.97
C ARG A 98 15.59 5.72 -0.88
N ALA A 99 16.25 6.09 0.22
CA ALA A 99 15.60 6.87 1.28
C ALA A 99 15.12 8.23 0.73
N ALA A 100 15.96 8.93 -0.02
CA ALA A 100 15.61 10.20 -0.66
C ALA A 100 14.45 10.03 -1.66
N THR A 101 14.50 8.99 -2.49
CA THR A 101 13.42 8.67 -3.45
C THR A 101 12.10 8.38 -2.74
N TYR A 102 12.13 7.61 -1.65
CA TYR A 102 10.96 7.36 -0.81
C TYR A 102 10.34 8.68 -0.30
N ARG A 103 11.17 9.54 0.30
CA ARG A 103 10.72 10.84 0.84
C ARG A 103 10.12 11.73 -0.25
N ASN A 104 10.73 11.77 -1.43
CA ASN A 104 10.24 12.55 -2.57
C ASN A 104 8.89 12.04 -3.09
N LEU A 105 8.73 10.71 -3.20
CA LEU A 105 7.48 10.10 -3.62
C LEU A 105 6.36 10.30 -2.59
N LEU A 106 6.67 10.14 -1.30
CA LEU A 106 5.73 10.42 -0.22
C LEU A 106 5.29 11.88 -0.24
N LYS A 107 6.24 12.81 -0.40
CA LYS A 107 5.93 14.24 -0.53
C LYS A 107 5.03 14.52 -1.73
N LYS A 108 5.34 13.97 -2.91
CA LYS A 108 4.49 14.10 -4.11
C LYS A 108 3.06 13.63 -3.87
N TRP A 109 2.90 12.51 -3.16
CA TRP A 109 1.59 12.01 -2.76
C TRP A 109 0.90 12.94 -1.76
N VAL A 110 1.59 13.42 -0.71
CA VAL A 110 0.96 14.32 0.27
C VAL A 110 0.56 15.66 -0.35
N ASP A 111 1.43 16.27 -1.17
CA ASP A 111 1.18 17.55 -1.81
C ASP A 111 -0.02 17.48 -2.79
N GLY A 112 -0.20 16.35 -3.47
CA GLY A 112 -1.32 16.14 -4.39
C GLY A 112 -2.65 15.75 -3.74
N LEU A 113 -2.68 15.50 -2.43
CA LEU A 113 -3.86 14.94 -1.75
C LEU A 113 -5.10 15.82 -1.92
N TYR A 114 -4.94 17.14 -1.75
CA TYR A 114 -6.07 18.08 -1.81
C TYR A 114 -6.52 18.42 -3.24
N SER A 115 -5.62 18.34 -4.22
CA SER A 115 -5.98 18.57 -5.62
C SER A 115 -6.68 17.35 -6.22
N VAL A 116 -6.20 16.14 -5.90
CA VAL A 116 -6.71 14.88 -6.46
C VAL A 116 -7.89 14.35 -5.66
N HIS A 117 -7.92 14.59 -4.35
CA HIS A 117 -8.97 14.15 -3.44
C HIS A 117 -9.49 15.31 -2.58
N PRO A 118 -10.25 16.28 -3.14
CA PRO A 118 -10.69 17.48 -2.42
C PRO A 118 -11.47 17.20 -1.13
N HIS A 119 -12.21 16.08 -1.07
CA HIS A 119 -12.94 15.64 0.13
C HIS A 119 -12.02 15.44 1.35
N THR A 120 -10.71 15.28 1.17
CA THR A 120 -9.75 15.14 2.26
C THR A 120 -9.39 16.46 2.95
N GLN A 121 -9.70 17.61 2.35
CA GLN A 121 -9.40 18.93 2.90
C GLN A 121 -10.14 19.19 4.23
N THR A 122 -11.35 18.64 4.36
CA THR A 122 -12.19 18.79 5.55
C THR A 122 -11.92 17.71 6.60
N LEU A 123 -11.09 16.70 6.29
CA LEU A 123 -10.77 15.62 7.20
C LEU A 123 -9.63 16.01 8.15
N LYS A 124 -9.70 15.48 9.39
CA LYS A 124 -8.61 15.63 10.36
C LYS A 124 -7.31 15.04 9.78
N LYS A 125 -6.22 15.81 9.89
CA LYS A 125 -4.87 15.35 9.51
C LYS A 125 -4.53 14.08 10.28
N ARG A 126 -4.04 13.08 9.55
CA ARG A 126 -3.75 11.76 10.09
C ARG A 126 -2.31 11.73 10.63
N PRO A 127 -2.08 11.46 11.92
CA PRO A 127 -0.73 11.47 12.49
C PRO A 127 0.20 10.44 11.84
N ASN A 128 -0.36 9.34 11.35
CA ASN A 128 0.31 8.33 10.56
C ASN A 128 0.91 8.86 9.24
N VAL A 129 0.32 9.88 8.61
CA VAL A 129 0.93 10.54 7.45
C VAL A 129 2.17 11.34 7.85
N HIS A 130 2.13 12.01 9.00
CA HIS A 130 3.30 12.69 9.57
C HIS A 130 4.39 11.70 9.97
N ALA A 131 4.02 10.63 10.69
CA ALA A 131 4.93 9.57 11.11
C ALA A 131 5.65 8.90 9.93
N ALA A 132 4.97 8.76 8.78
CA ALA A 132 5.58 8.22 7.57
C ALA A 132 6.80 9.04 7.10
N PHE A 133 6.82 10.36 7.28
CA PHE A 133 7.99 11.17 6.90
C PHE A 133 9.24 10.84 7.72
N HIS A 134 9.06 10.45 8.99
CA HIS A 134 10.16 10.04 9.88
C HIS A 134 10.76 8.69 9.52
N LEU A 135 10.10 7.91 8.65
CA LEU A 135 10.68 6.65 8.16
C LEU A 135 11.97 6.90 7.38
N TYR A 136 12.16 8.07 6.77
CA TYR A 136 13.43 8.43 6.14
C TYR A 136 14.60 8.39 7.12
N GLU A 137 14.47 9.05 8.26
CA GLU A 137 15.50 9.11 9.31
C GLU A 137 15.78 7.71 9.87
N PHE A 138 14.71 6.93 10.05
CA PHE A 138 14.82 5.57 10.60
C PHE A 138 15.50 4.61 9.64
N VAL A 139 15.20 4.65 8.35
CA VAL A 139 15.85 3.72 7.40
C VAL A 139 17.30 4.07 7.11
N ILE A 140 17.70 5.33 7.32
CA ILE A 140 19.12 5.74 7.29
C ILE A 140 19.84 5.24 8.54
N SER A 141 19.22 5.36 9.71
CA SER A 141 19.85 5.04 11.00
C SER A 141 19.87 3.53 11.30
N PHE A 142 18.78 2.83 11.01
CA PHE A 142 18.56 1.43 11.41
C PHE A 142 18.59 0.46 10.23
N GLY A 143 18.74 0.96 9.00
CA GLY A 143 18.68 0.16 7.79
C GLY A 143 17.25 -0.22 7.39
N PRO A 144 17.08 -1.27 6.56
CA PRO A 144 15.80 -1.67 5.97
C PRO A 144 14.67 -1.85 7.00
N ILE A 145 13.45 -1.39 6.67
CA ILE A 145 12.26 -1.54 7.55
C ILE A 145 12.03 -3.00 7.97
N MET A 146 12.32 -3.95 7.08
CA MET A 146 12.14 -5.38 7.34
C MET A 146 12.91 -5.88 8.57
N SER A 147 13.96 -5.18 8.98
CA SER A 147 14.78 -5.53 10.14
C SER A 147 14.18 -5.11 11.48
N TRP A 148 13.24 -4.15 11.48
CA TRP A 148 12.73 -3.52 12.72
C TRP A 148 11.22 -3.24 12.72
N TRP A 149 10.49 -3.68 11.70
CA TRP A 149 9.03 -3.58 11.64
C TRP A 149 8.32 -4.40 12.72
N CYS A 150 7.05 -4.10 12.98
CA CYS A 150 6.30 -4.68 14.09
C CYS A 150 5.82 -6.12 13.87
N PHE A 151 5.71 -6.61 12.62
CA PHE A 151 5.09 -7.91 12.32
C PHE A 151 5.69 -9.12 13.06
N PRO A 152 7.03 -9.25 13.23
CA PRO A 152 7.59 -10.36 13.99
C PRO A 152 7.14 -10.35 15.45
N PHE A 153 7.00 -9.15 16.03
CA PHE A 153 6.51 -8.97 17.40
C PHE A 153 5.02 -9.22 17.50
N GLU A 154 4.21 -8.75 16.55
CA GLU A 154 2.77 -9.05 16.49
C GLU A 154 2.51 -10.56 16.40
N ARG A 155 3.30 -11.27 15.57
CA ARG A 155 3.22 -12.72 15.47
C ARG A 155 3.62 -13.40 16.78
N LEU A 156 4.66 -12.90 17.45
CA LEU A 156 5.08 -13.42 18.75
C LEU A 156 3.98 -13.22 19.82
N ILE A 157 3.40 -12.02 19.89
CA ILE A 157 2.28 -11.72 20.80
C ILE A 157 1.11 -12.67 20.53
N GLY A 158 0.74 -12.86 19.26
CA GLY A 158 -0.32 -13.79 18.88
C GLY A 158 -0.03 -15.25 19.23
N SER A 159 1.25 -15.67 19.22
CA SER A 159 1.65 -16.98 19.73
C SER A 159 1.56 -17.06 21.25
N LEU A 160 2.03 -16.03 21.96
CA LEU A 160 1.97 -15.97 23.43
C LEU A 160 0.53 -16.00 23.95
N GLN A 161 -0.39 -15.30 23.28
CA GLN A 161 -1.83 -15.31 23.61
C GLN A 161 -2.49 -16.69 23.52
N LYS A 162 -1.88 -17.64 22.79
CA LYS A 162 -2.39 -19.02 22.65
C LYS A 162 -1.83 -19.97 23.71
N ILE A 163 -0.82 -19.54 24.47
CA ILE A 163 -0.30 -20.32 25.58
C ILE A 163 -1.28 -20.17 26.73
N ASN A 164 -1.84 -21.28 27.20
CA ASN A 164 -2.74 -21.26 28.35
C ASN A 164 -1.92 -21.04 29.63
N THR A 165 -1.80 -19.79 30.07
CA THR A 165 -1.39 -19.47 31.43
C THR A 165 -2.61 -19.64 32.32
N ASN A 166 -2.73 -20.76 33.02
CA ASN A 166 -3.78 -20.99 34.03
C ASN A 166 -3.59 -20.08 35.28
N ASP A 167 -3.23 -18.81 35.13
CA ASP A 167 -2.94 -17.83 36.19
C ASP A 167 -1.96 -18.29 37.29
N HIS A 168 -1.22 -19.37 37.09
CA HIS A 168 -0.16 -19.80 37.99
C HIS A 168 1.11 -19.03 37.64
N VAL A 169 1.41 -17.99 38.41
CA VAL A 169 2.76 -17.45 38.52
C VAL A 169 3.60 -18.53 39.20
N GLY A 170 4.66 -18.99 38.53
CA GLY A 170 5.59 -19.98 39.07
C GLY A 170 6.33 -19.50 40.31
#